data_AF-A0A951G2N6-F1
#
_entry.id   AF-A0A951G2N6-F1
#
_cell.length_a   1.000
_cell.length_b   1.000
_cell.length_c   1.000
_cell.angle_alpha   90.00
_cell.angle_beta   90.00
_cell.angle_gamma   90.00
#
_symmetry.space_group_name_H-M   'P 1'
#
loop_
_entity.id
_entity.type
_entity.pdbx_description
1 polymer ?
#
loop_
_entity_poly.entity_id
_entity_poly.type
_entity_poly.pdbx_seq_one_letter_code
_entity_poly.pdbx_strand_id
1 'polypeptide(L)' 'IARSSAYTVAVGKHAFYDQIDRAEQDAYEHTKAVMRENALAPDAQEGMSAFLEKRAPNWTGLP' A
#
# COMPACT_ATOMS: atom_id res chain seq x y z
N ILE A 1 -4.30 -0.13 -12.37
CA ILE A 1 -3.03 -0.77 -11.95
C ILE A 1 -1.82 -0.03 -12.53
N ALA A 2 -1.64 0.08 -13.85
CA ALA A 2 -0.42 0.68 -14.45
C ALA A 2 -0.12 2.16 -14.11
N ARG A 3 -1.09 2.92 -13.55
CA ARG A 3 -0.90 4.31 -13.10
C ARG A 3 -0.64 4.45 -11.59
N SER A 4 -0.68 3.34 -10.86
CA SER A 4 -0.46 3.29 -9.42
C SER A 4 1.00 2.94 -9.13
N SER A 5 1.49 3.24 -7.91
CA SER A 5 2.78 2.73 -7.47
C SER A 5 2.85 1.20 -7.58
N ALA A 6 3.86 0.69 -8.27
CA ALA A 6 4.12 -0.75 -8.37
C ALA A 6 4.43 -1.36 -7.00
N TYR A 7 5.16 -0.62 -6.15
CA TYR A 7 5.46 -1.03 -4.78
C TYR A 7 4.18 -1.22 -3.95
N THR A 8 3.31 -0.21 -3.91
CA THR A 8 2.06 -0.28 -3.12
C THR A 8 1.14 -1.40 -3.61
N VAL A 9 1.07 -1.63 -4.94
CA VAL A 9 0.29 -2.75 -5.51
C VAL A 9 0.87 -4.09 -5.09
N ALA A 10 2.19 -4.25 -5.08
CA ALA A 10 2.85 -5.48 -4.64
C ALA A 10 2.56 -5.77 -3.15
N VAL A 11 2.70 -4.77 -2.28
CA VAL A 11 2.40 -4.88 -0.84
C VAL A 11 0.96 -5.34 -0.62
N GLY A 12 -0.02 -4.68 -1.28
CA GLY A 12 -1.42 -5.04 -1.15
C GLY A 12 -1.72 -6.45 -1.67
N LYS A 13 -1.09 -6.88 -2.76
CA LYS A 13 -1.24 -8.22 -3.31
C LYS A 13 -0.70 -9.29 -2.35
N HIS A 14 0.48 -9.09 -1.78
CA HIS A 14 1.05 -10.01 -0.79
C HIS A 14 0.14 -10.12 0.43
N ALA A 15 -0.22 -8.99 1.03
CA ALA A 15 -1.10 -8.94 2.19
C ALA A 15 -2.44 -9.61 1.92
N PHE A 16 -3.01 -9.43 0.72
CA PHE A 16 -4.27 -10.06 0.33
C PHE A 16 -4.19 -11.59 0.36
N TYR A 17 -3.16 -12.18 -0.24
CA TYR A 17 -2.99 -13.64 -0.23
C TYR A 17 -2.61 -14.17 1.16
N ASP A 18 -1.90 -13.38 1.96
CA ASP A 18 -1.56 -13.76 3.33
C ASP A 18 -2.78 -13.77 4.26
N GLN A 19 -3.79 -12.92 4.02
CA GLN A 19 -4.98 -12.80 4.87
C GLN A 19 -6.20 -13.62 4.41
N ILE A 20 -6.31 -14.00 3.13
CA ILE A 20 -7.57 -14.46 2.53
C ILE A 20 -8.18 -15.70 3.21
N ASP A 21 -7.35 -16.60 3.73
CA ASP A 21 -7.78 -17.84 4.37
C ASP A 21 -7.75 -17.77 5.91
N ARG A 22 -7.55 -16.58 6.50
CA ARG A 22 -7.48 -16.39 7.95
C ARG A 22 -8.84 -16.08 8.55
N ALA A 23 -8.99 -16.32 9.85
CA ALA A 23 -10.12 -15.78 10.61
C ALA A 23 -10.11 -14.24 10.55
N GLU A 24 -11.30 -13.63 10.56
CA GLU A 24 -11.46 -12.18 10.36
C GLU A 24 -10.61 -11.36 11.34
N GLN A 25 -10.59 -11.73 12.61
CA GLN A 25 -9.80 -11.04 13.63
C GLN A 25 -8.30 -11.04 13.29
N ASP A 26 -7.75 -12.19 12.92
CA ASP A 26 -6.33 -12.35 12.56
C ASP A 26 -6.01 -11.60 11.26
N ALA A 27 -6.93 -11.65 10.29
CA ALA A 27 -6.81 -10.90 9.03
C ALA A 27 -6.74 -9.39 9.31
N TYR A 28 -7.57 -8.86 10.20
CA TYR A 28 -7.52 -7.45 10.60
C TYR A 28 -6.24 -7.09 11.35
N GLU A 29 -5.80 -7.92 12.29
CA GLU A 29 -4.56 -7.69 13.02
C GLU A 29 -3.35 -7.62 12.09
N HIS A 30 -3.25 -8.57 11.16
CA HIS A 30 -2.20 -8.60 10.14
C HIS A 30 -2.27 -7.39 9.21
N THR A 31 -3.43 -7.15 8.60
CA THR A 31 -3.56 -6.10 7.58
C THR A 31 -3.41 -4.69 8.17
N LYS A 32 -3.81 -4.45 9.43
CA LYS A 32 -3.52 -3.18 10.13
C LYS A 32 -2.02 -2.90 10.22
N ALA A 33 -1.21 -3.90 10.56
CA ALA A 33 0.24 -3.74 10.64
C ALA A 33 0.84 -3.43 9.26
N VAL A 34 0.42 -4.17 8.22
CA VAL A 34 0.85 -3.92 6.84
C VAL A 34 0.46 -2.52 6.37
N MET A 35 -0.78 -2.08 6.62
CA MET A 35 -1.24 -0.75 6.23
C MET A 35 -0.46 0.36 6.94
N ARG A 36 -0.16 0.19 8.24
CA ARG A 36 0.67 1.12 9.00
C ARG A 36 2.06 1.27 8.39
N GLU A 37 2.71 0.16 8.06
CA GLU A 37 4.05 0.17 7.47
C GLU A 37 4.05 0.72 6.04
N ASN A 38 3.07 0.31 5.23
CA ASN A 38 2.90 0.83 3.89
C ASN A 38 2.63 2.34 3.89
N ALA A 39 1.91 2.88 4.88
CA ALA A 39 1.69 4.32 4.98
C ALA A 39 2.99 5.11 5.16
N LEU A 40 4.04 4.51 5.72
CA LEU A 40 5.36 5.14 5.88
C LEU A 40 6.24 5.02 4.63
N ALA A 41 5.84 4.23 3.63
CA ALA A 41 6.61 4.03 2.42
C ALA A 41 6.68 5.32 1.56
N PRO A 42 7.80 5.59 0.87
CA PRO A 42 7.97 6.80 0.06
C PRO A 42 6.85 7.00 -0.97
N ASP A 43 6.50 5.95 -1.71
CA ASP A 43 5.45 6.01 -2.72
C ASP A 43 4.06 6.23 -2.09
N ALA A 44 3.81 5.74 -0.86
CA ALA A 44 2.55 6.03 -0.18
C ALA A 44 2.47 7.49 0.27
N GLN A 45 3.57 8.01 0.83
CA GLN A 45 3.70 9.43 1.20
C GLN A 45 3.53 10.34 0.00
N GLU A 46 4.21 10.05 -1.11
CA GLU A 46 4.07 10.77 -2.36
C GLU A 46 2.63 10.73 -2.91
N GLY A 47 1.97 9.58 -2.85
CA GLY A 47 0.59 9.44 -3.30
C GLY A 47 -0.38 10.31 -2.49
N MET A 48 -0.20 10.34 -1.16
CA MET A 48 -0.98 11.20 -0.27
C MET A 48 -0.71 12.69 -0.52
N SER A 49 0.55 13.09 -0.65
CA SER A 49 0.93 14.48 -0.95
C SER A 49 0.42 14.93 -2.32
N ALA A 50 0.63 14.14 -3.36
CA ALA A 50 0.17 14.44 -4.72
C ALA A 50 -1.36 14.60 -4.79
N PHE A 51 -2.10 13.78 -4.05
CA PHE A 51 -3.55 13.91 -3.91
C PHE A 51 -3.94 15.25 -3.26
N LEU A 52 -3.34 15.60 -2.13
CA LEU A 52 -3.61 16.86 -1.43
C LEU A 52 -3.25 18.09 -2.28
N GLU A 53 -2.16 18.00 -3.04
CA GLU A 53 -1.67 19.06 -3.93
C GLU A 53 -2.35 19.08 -5.30
N LYS A 54 -3.25 18.13 -5.59
CA LYS A 54 -3.99 18.01 -6.86
C LYS A 54 -3.07 17.89 -8.10
N ARG A 55 -1.94 17.20 -7.94
CA ARG A 55 -0.98 16.94 -9.02
C ARG A 55 -0.88 15.44 -9.32
N ALA A 56 -0.27 15.11 -10.44
CA ALA A 56 0.09 13.72 -10.70
C ALA A 56 1.20 13.28 -9.72
N PRO A 57 1.11 12.06 -9.18
CA PRO A 57 2.17 11.50 -8.35
C PRO A 57 3.37 11.08 -9.19
N ASN A 58 4.57 11.24 -8.62
CA ASN A 58 5.83 10.79 -9.18
C ASN A 58 6.31 9.53 -8.44
N TRP A 59 5.93 8.37 -8.94
CA TRP A 59 6.30 7.09 -8.32
C TRP A 59 7.78 6.79 -8.49
N THR A 60 8.43 6.39 -7.40
CA THR A 60 9.81 5.90 -7.41
C THR A 60 9.88 4.38 -7.59
N GLY A 61 8.79 3.65 -7.30
CA GLY A 61 8.69 2.21 -7.52
C GLY A 61 9.44 1.38 -6.48
N LEU A 62 9.89 0.19 -6.87
CA LEU A 62 10.84 -0.60 -6.09
C LEU A 62 12.25 -0.01 -6.28
N PRO A 63 13.15 -0.10 -5.28
CA PRO A 63 14.57 0.17 -5.52
C PRO A 63 15.14 -0.71 -6.64
#